data_AF-A0A7Y9GGH8-F1
#
_entry.id   AF-A0A7Y9GGH8-F1
#
_cell.length_a   1.000
_cell.length_b   1.000
_cell.length_c   1.000
_cell.angle_alpha   90.00
_cell.angle_beta   90.00
_cell.angle_gamma   90.00
#
_symmetry.space_group_name_H-M   'P 1'
#
loop_
_entity.id
_entity.type
_entity.pdbx_description
1 polymer ?
#
loop_
_entity_poly.entity_id
_entity_poly.type
_entity_poly.pdbx_seq_one_letter_code
_entity_poly.pdbx_strand_id
1 'polypeptide(L)' 'MRTAIREQRPLDGELVALHAELRNASRQVNAVGVNLNQLVRHANTYNEVPESVQWLAAYCFQVVRRAEAVIVELSRRLP' A
#
# COMPACT_ATOMS: atom_id res chain seq x y z
N MET A 1 30.86 -21.90 -22.82
CA MET A 1 30.29 -20.59 -22.42
C MET A 1 29.39 -20.84 -21.22
N ARG A 2 29.92 -20.74 -20.00
CA ARG A 2 29.16 -20.93 -18.75
C ARG A 2 28.60 -19.58 -18.35
N THR A 3 27.29 -19.43 -18.45
CA THR A 3 26.54 -18.25 -17.99
C THR A 3 26.82 -18.10 -16.50
N ALA A 4 27.57 -17.06 -16.13
CA ALA A 4 27.74 -16.69 -14.73
C ALA A 4 26.35 -16.37 -14.19
N ILE A 5 25.80 -17.29 -13.39
CA ILE A 5 24.74 -16.98 -12.44
C ILE A 5 25.36 -15.91 -11.56
N ARG A 6 25.06 -14.66 -11.88
CA ARG A 6 25.43 -13.49 -11.10
C ARG A 6 24.99 -13.81 -9.69
N GLU A 7 25.96 -14.14 -8.83
CA GLU A 7 25.75 -14.35 -7.41
C GLU A 7 24.99 -13.12 -6.92
N GLN A 8 23.67 -13.28 -6.75
CA GLN A 8 22.87 -12.34 -6.01
C GLN A 8 23.42 -12.44 -4.60
N ARG A 9 24.41 -11.59 -4.30
CA ARG A 9 24.71 -11.22 -2.92
C ARG A 9 23.37 -10.99 -2.24
N PRO A 10 23.15 -11.51 -1.03
CA PRO A 10 21.87 -11.31 -0.37
C PRO A 10 21.66 -9.81 -0.34
N LEU A 11 20.64 -9.31 -1.04
CA LEU A 11 20.18 -7.94 -0.80
C LEU A 11 19.84 -7.94 0.68
N ASP A 12 20.69 -7.30 1.48
CA ASP A 12 20.76 -7.35 2.93
C ASP A 12 19.34 -7.43 3.50
N GLY A 13 19.05 -8.39 4.39
CA GLY A 13 17.66 -8.76 4.75
C GLY A 13 16.74 -7.59 5.14
N GLU A 14 17.31 -6.47 5.57
CA GLU A 14 16.62 -5.19 5.78
C GLU A 14 15.97 -4.63 4.52
N LEU A 15 16.65 -4.64 3.36
CA LEU A 15 16.10 -4.16 2.10
C LEU A 15 14.95 -5.05 1.60
N VAL A 16 15.03 -6.36 1.86
CA VAL A 16 13.95 -7.32 1.57
C VAL A 16 12.74 -7.07 2.47
N ALA A 17 12.96 -6.87 3.78
CA ALA A 17 11.88 -6.53 4.72
C ALA A 17 11.19 -5.21 4.34
N LEU A 18 11.99 -4.21 3.99
CA LEU A 18 11.52 -2.90 3.56
C LEU A 18 10.72 -2.95 2.25
N HIS A 19 11.19 -3.73 1.27
CA HIS A 19 10.42 -3.97 0.04
C HIS A 19 9.07 -4.65 0.35
N ALA A 20 9.04 -5.60 1.29
CA ALA A 20 7.81 -6.26 1.69
C ALA A 20 6.83 -5.29 2.37
N GLU A 21 7.32 -4.41 3.24
CA GLU A 21 6.51 -3.37 3.90
C GLU A 21 5.92 -2.38 2.89
N LEU A 22 6.73 -1.87 1.96
CA LEU A 22 6.27 -0.99 0.88
C LEU A 22 5.25 -1.68 -0.02
N ARG A 23 5.49 -2.94 -0.38
CA ARG A 23 4.55 -3.74 -1.18
C ARG A 23 3.23 -3.93 -0.45
N ASN A 24 3.27 -4.15 0.87
CA ASN A 24 2.06 -4.28 1.69
C ASN A 24 1.29 -2.94 1.78
N ALA A 25 1.99 -1.83 2.02
CA ALA A 25 1.39 -0.50 2.02
C ALA A 25 0.73 -0.18 0.66
N SER A 26 1.42 -0.46 -0.44
CA SER A 26 0.90 -0.30 -1.81
C SER A 26 -0.38 -1.11 -2.04
N ARG A 27 -0.44 -2.37 -1.58
CA ARG A 27 -1.65 -3.21 -1.67
C ARG A 27 -2.83 -2.62 -0.89
N GLN A 28 -2.58 -2.08 0.30
CA GLN A 28 -3.64 -1.46 1.11
C GLN A 28 -4.16 -0.18 0.46
N VAL A 29 -3.29 0.65 -0.10
CA VAL A 29 -3.68 1.85 -0.86
C VAL A 29 -4.52 1.46 -2.08
N ASN A 30 -4.13 0.41 -2.81
CA ASN A 30 -4.92 -0.09 -3.93
C ASN A 30 -6.31 -0.58 -3.49
N ALA A 31 -6.40 -1.30 -2.37
CA ALA A 31 -7.68 -1.75 -1.81
C ALA A 31 -8.59 -0.57 -1.42
N VAL A 32 -8.03 0.50 -0.85
CA VAL A 32 -8.76 1.75 -0.60
C VAL A 32 -9.34 2.32 -1.89
N GLY A 33 -8.54 2.41 -2.96
CA GLY A 33 -9.00 2.92 -4.26
C GLY A 33 -10.13 2.08 -4.86
N VAL A 34 -10.05 0.75 -4.75
CA VAL A 34 -11.13 -0.16 -5.19
C VAL A 34 -12.41 0.07 -4.39
N ASN A 35 -12.33 0.17 -3.06
CA ASN A 35 -13.49 0.39 -2.20
C ASN A 35 -14.16 1.75 -2.50
N LEU A 36 -13.36 2.80 -2.71
CA LEU A 36 -13.89 4.13 -3.10
C LEU A 36 -14.61 4.06 -4.44
N ASN A 37 -14.03 3.38 -5.43
CA ASN A 37 -14.67 3.18 -6.73
C ASN A 37 -16.00 2.40 -6.61
N GLN A 38 -16.05 1.36 -5.78
CA GLN A 38 -17.29 0.62 -5.53
C GLN A 38 -18.33 1.49 -4.85
N LEU A 39 -17.93 2.32 -3.89
CA LEU A 39 -18.83 3.23 -3.18
C LEU A 39 -19.40 4.29 -4.13
N VAL A 40 -18.57 4.91 -4.96
CA VAL A 40 -19.02 5.88 -5.97
C VAL A 40 -19.97 5.23 -6.98
N ARG A 41 -19.67 4.00 -7.44
CA ARG A 41 -20.57 3.26 -8.32
C ARG A 41 -21.93 3.01 -7.66
N HIS A 42 -21.93 2.54 -6.41
CA HIS A 42 -23.15 2.35 -5.65
C HIS A 42 -23.93 3.67 -5.54
N ALA A 43 -23.26 4.74 -5.13
CA ALA A 43 -23.90 6.04 -4.98
C ALA A 43 -24.51 6.55 -6.27
N ASN A 44 -23.83 6.39 -7.41
CA ASN A 44 -24.35 6.76 -8.72
C ASN A 44 -25.49 5.85 -9.19
N THR A 45 -25.47 4.55 -8.84
CA THR A 45 -26.52 3.60 -9.22
C THR A 45 -27.82 3.84 -8.46
N TYR A 46 -27.73 4.12 -7.16
CA TYR A 46 -28.90 4.25 -6.28
C TYR A 46 -29.25 5.71 -5.97
N ASN A 47 -28.43 6.67 -6.42
CA ASN A 47 -28.54 8.10 -6.11
C ASN A 47 -28.58 8.40 -4.61
N GLU A 48 -27.89 7.57 -3.82
CA GLU A 48 -27.84 7.61 -2.36
C GLU A 48 -26.41 7.45 -1.87
N VAL A 49 -26.03 8.14 -0.80
CA VAL A 49 -24.68 8.00 -0.21
C VAL A 49 -24.68 6.81 0.74
N PRO A 50 -23.86 5.76 0.51
CA PRO A 50 -23.81 4.60 1.40
C PRO A 50 -23.38 4.98 2.82
N GLU A 51 -24.02 4.39 3.82
CA GLU A 51 -23.63 4.57 5.24
C GLU A 51 -22.16 4.17 5.50
N SER A 52 -21.61 3.28 4.66
CA SER A 52 -20.22 2.84 4.73
C SER A 52 -19.18 3.91 4.41
N VAL A 53 -19.58 5.11 3.93
CA VAL A 53 -18.66 6.23 3.65
C VAL A 53 -17.84 6.61 4.88
N GLN A 54 -18.46 6.68 6.06
CA GLN A 54 -17.75 7.09 7.28
C GLN A 54 -16.68 6.08 7.68
N TRP A 55 -17.02 4.79 7.61
CA TRP A 55 -16.07 3.71 7.86
C TRP A 55 -14.94 3.71 6.84
N LEU A 56 -15.26 3.89 5.55
CA LEU A 56 -14.27 3.91 4.49
C LEU A 56 -13.31 5.10 4.65
N ALA A 57 -13.82 6.28 5.02
CA ALA A 57 -12.98 7.44 5.31
C ALA A 57 -12.00 7.15 6.46
N ALA A 58 -12.46 6.56 7.57
CA ALA A 58 -11.60 6.17 8.68
C ALA A 58 -10.52 5.14 8.25
N TYR A 59 -10.91 4.14 7.45
CA TYR A 59 -10.00 3.15 6.89
C TYR A 59 -8.96 3.79 5.96
N CYS A 60 -9.36 4.72 5.10
CA CYS A 60 -8.45 5.49 4.25
C CYS A 60 -7.38 6.22 5.08
N PHE A 61 -7.79 6.92 6.14
CA PHE A 61 -6.86 7.61 7.03
C PHE A 61 -5.86 6.65 7.68
N GLN A 62 -6.32 5.49 8.14
CA GLN A 62 -5.43 4.46 8.72
C GLN A 62 -4.41 3.93 7.71
N VAL A 63 -4.85 3.63 6.49
CA VAL A 63 -3.96 3.15 5.42
C VAL A 63 -2.93 4.21 5.03
N VAL A 64 -3.35 5.48 4.88
CA VAL A 64 -2.43 6.59 4.56
C VAL A 64 -1.40 6.77 5.68
N ARG A 65 -1.83 6.78 6.95
CA ARG A 65 -0.92 6.90 8.09
C ARG A 65 0.08 5.74 8.16
N ARG A 66 -0.36 4.52 7.86
CA ARG A 66 0.52 3.35 7.84
C ARG A 66 1.53 3.44 6.69
N ALA A 67 1.10 3.88 5.51
CA ALA A 67 2.01 4.08 4.38
C ALA A 67 3.03 5.19 4.69
N GLU A 68 2.58 6.32 5.25
CA GLU A 68 3.44 7.42 5.72
C GLU A 68 4.51 6.92 6.71
N ALA A 69 4.11 6.12 7.71
CA ALA A 69 5.05 5.58 8.69
C ALA A 69 6.14 4.71 8.05
N VAL A 70 5.77 3.85 7.09
CA VAL A 70 6.74 3.02 6.34
C VAL A 70 7.69 3.89 5.50
N ILE A 71 7.16 4.94 4.84
CA ILE A 71 7.97 5.87 4.04
C ILE A 71 8.94 6.65 4.93
N VAL A 72 8.49 7.16 6.09
CA VAL A 72 9.35 7.87 7.03
C VAL A 72 10.44 6.96 7.58
N GLU A 73 10.10 5.71 7.91
CA GLU A 73 11.08 4.74 8.38
C GLU A 73 12.11 4.40 7.29
N LEU A 74 11.67 4.23 6.05
CA LEU A 74 12.54 4.10 4.88
C LEU A 74 13.49 5.29 4.75
N SER A 75 12.97 6.52 4.81
CA SER A 75 13.77 7.74 4.70
C SER A 75 14.79 7.91 5.83
N ARG A 76 14.55 7.35 7.02
CA ARG A 76 15.52 7.35 8.12
C ARG A 76 16.66 6.34 7.93
N ARG A 77 16.40 5.25 7.20
CA ARG A 77 17.35 4.15 6.99
C ARG A 77 18.20 4.31 5.73
N LEU A 78 17.74 5.09 4.76
CA LEU A 78 18.51 5.45 3.57
C LEU A 78 19.36 6.70 3.88
N PRO A 79 20.69 6.67 3.60
CA PRO A 79 21.57 7.83 3.78
C PRO A 79 21.29 8.97 2.80
#